data_AF-A0AAE9IT05-F1
#
_entry.id   AF-A0AAE9IT05-F1
#
_cell.length_a   1.000
_cell.length_b   1.000
_cell.length_c   1.000
_cell.angle_alpha   90.00
_cell.angle_beta   90.00
_cell.angle_gamma   90.00
#
_symmetry.space_group_name_H-M   'P 1'
#
loop_
_entity.id
_entity.type
_entity.pdbx_description
1 polymer ?
#
loop_
_entity_poly.entity_id
_entity_poly.type
_entity_poly.pdbx_seq_one_letter_code
_entity_poly.pdbx_strand_id
1 'polypeptide(L)'
;MKFLICLLSVLAIASATTFTFDGLMKCESKGIWCFTIRAMEYDLISNDEIAKYKKCNGPNMLLDKMPTEYKMSGSQDNDGLLDNYFEVGFEVTHNCTGTEQYIYTDYVEVPVKEGVFSMSKNFDLNANDVMP
;
A
#
# COMPACT_ATOMS: atom_id res chain seq x y z
N MET A 1 41.28 -38.39 11.71
CA MET A 1 41.04 -37.63 10.47
C MET A 1 39.77 -36.80 10.70
N LYS A 2 39.91 -35.52 11.05
CA LYS A 2 38.77 -34.66 11.44
C LYS A 2 38.19 -34.03 10.17
N PHE A 3 36.98 -34.42 9.79
CA PHE A 3 36.22 -33.77 8.73
C PHE A 3 35.70 -32.43 9.25
N LEU A 4 36.29 -31.34 8.77
CA LEU A 4 35.79 -29.98 8.98
C LEU A 4 34.61 -29.79 8.02
N ILE A 5 33.38 -29.95 8.52
CA ILE A 5 32.18 -29.60 7.75
C ILE A 5 32.13 -28.07 7.73
N CYS A 6 32.54 -27.51 6.59
CA CYS A 6 32.42 -26.10 6.29
C CYS A 6 30.92 -25.81 6.12
N LEU A 7 30.30 -25.21 7.14
CA LEU A 7 28.95 -24.69 7.07
C LEU A 7 28.98 -23.47 6.14
N LEU A 8 28.90 -23.70 4.82
CA LEU A 8 28.53 -22.63 3.89
C LEU A 8 27.06 -22.33 4.19
N SER A 9 26.82 -21.36 5.07
CA SER A 9 25.57 -20.61 5.09
C SER A 9 25.44 -19.95 3.72
N VAL A 10 24.69 -20.60 2.83
CA VAL A 10 24.21 -19.99 1.60
C VAL A 10 23.31 -18.85 2.06
N LEU A 11 23.88 -17.65 2.15
CA LEU A 11 23.11 -16.42 2.19
C LEU A 11 22.39 -16.35 0.84
N ALA A 12 21.21 -16.96 0.78
CA ALA A 12 20.28 -16.69 -0.29
C ALA A 12 20.01 -15.19 -0.20
N ILE A 13 20.54 -14.43 -1.17
CA ILE A 13 20.21 -13.02 -1.32
C ILE A 13 18.75 -13.04 -1.73
N ALA A 14 17.84 -12.85 -0.78
CA ALA A 14 16.43 -12.62 -1.10
C ALA A 14 16.39 -11.40 -2.02
N SER A 15 15.85 -11.60 -3.22
CA SER A 15 15.69 -10.50 -4.17
C SER A 15 14.52 -9.64 -3.72
N ALA A 16 14.74 -8.33 -3.61
CA ALA A 16 13.70 -7.36 -3.31
C ALA A 16 12.49 -7.52 -4.23
N THR A 17 11.29 -7.52 -3.67
CA THR A 17 10.04 -7.43 -4.43
C THR A 17 9.70 -5.97 -4.66
N THR A 18 9.48 -5.59 -5.92
CA THR A 18 9.00 -4.25 -6.28
C THR A 18 7.49 -4.22 -6.30
N PHE A 19 6.88 -3.28 -5.59
CA PHE A 19 5.44 -3.10 -5.53
C PHE A 19 5.03 -1.82 -6.26
N THR A 20 3.97 -1.91 -7.05
CA THR A 20 3.33 -0.74 -7.66
C THR A 20 1.85 -0.71 -7.35
N PHE A 21 1.36 0.45 -6.92
CA PHE A 21 -0.02 0.66 -6.53
C PHE A 21 -0.61 1.84 -7.29
N ASP A 22 -1.85 1.69 -7.75
CA ASP A 22 -2.60 2.77 -8.40
C ASP A 22 -4.09 2.65 -8.14
N GLY A 23 -4.83 3.69 -8.52
CA GLY A 23 -6.28 3.68 -8.43
C GLY A 23 -6.86 5.06 -8.32
N LEU A 24 -8.13 5.10 -7.92
CA LEU A 24 -9.00 6.27 -7.99
C LEU A 24 -9.58 6.61 -6.63
N MET A 25 -9.60 7.90 -6.31
CA MET A 25 -10.19 8.48 -5.11
C MET A 25 -11.40 9.33 -5.51
N LYS A 26 -12.61 8.83 -5.25
CA LYS A 26 -13.85 9.57 -5.47
C LYS A 26 -14.20 10.39 -4.23
N CYS A 27 -14.44 11.68 -4.41
CA CYS A 27 -14.88 12.58 -3.33
C CYS A 27 -15.64 13.75 -3.94
N GLU A 28 -16.91 13.95 -3.62
CA GLU A 28 -17.78 14.96 -4.25
C GLU A 28 -17.78 16.31 -3.51
N SER A 29 -16.83 16.48 -2.58
CA SER A 29 -16.69 17.71 -1.81
C SER A 29 -16.42 18.91 -2.72
N LYS A 30 -17.18 19.98 -2.51
CA LYS A 30 -16.98 21.28 -3.17
C LYS A 30 -15.93 22.14 -2.45
N GLY A 31 -15.50 21.72 -1.26
CA GLY A 31 -14.47 22.39 -0.46
C GLY A 31 -13.06 21.90 -0.77
N ILE A 32 -12.09 22.41 -0.02
CA ILE A 32 -10.74 21.82 0.00
C ILE A 32 -10.83 20.48 0.71
N TRP A 33 -10.28 19.44 0.10
CA TRP A 33 -10.14 18.13 0.72
C TRP A 33 -8.78 17.53 0.39
N CYS A 34 -8.32 16.63 1.24
CA CYS A 34 -7.05 15.94 1.14
C CYS A 34 -7.24 14.47 1.45
N PHE A 35 -6.34 13.65 0.91
CA PHE A 35 -6.17 12.28 1.31
C PHE A 35 -4.68 11.93 1.41
N THR A 36 -4.37 10.97 2.28
CA THR A 36 -3.11 10.25 2.34
C THR A 36 -3.46 8.78 2.20
N ILE A 37 -2.86 8.10 1.24
CA ILE A 37 -2.93 6.64 1.11
C ILE A 37 -1.54 6.06 1.38
N ARG A 38 -1.51 4.96 2.13
CA ARG A 38 -0.33 4.14 2.39
C ARG A 38 -0.62 2.73 1.93
N ALA A 39 0.34 2.12 1.25
CA ALA A 39 0.40 0.67 1.13
C ALA A 39 1.26 0.15 2.28
N MET A 40 0.73 -0.80 3.01
CA MET A 40 1.34 -1.38 4.19
C MET A 40 1.60 -2.87 3.94
N GLU A 41 2.72 -3.33 4.46
CA GLU A 41 3.02 -4.71 4.76
C GLU A 41 2.56 -4.94 6.22
N TYR A 42 1.77 -5.98 6.47
CA TYR A 42 1.17 -6.26 7.77
C TYR A 42 1.78 -7.49 8.44
N ASP A 43 2.96 -7.28 9.01
CA ASP A 43 3.69 -8.29 9.73
C ASP A 43 3.23 -8.51 11.19
N LEU A 44 3.53 -9.70 11.73
CA LEU A 44 3.20 -10.05 13.13
C LEU A 44 3.95 -9.20 14.18
N ILE A 45 5.06 -8.57 13.81
CA ILE A 45 5.94 -7.83 14.72
C ILE A 45 5.88 -6.32 14.49
N SER A 46 5.85 -5.88 13.24
CA SER A 46 5.82 -4.46 12.88
C SER A 46 5.22 -4.31 11.48
N ASN A 47 4.19 -3.49 11.34
CA ASN A 47 3.68 -3.14 10.02
C ASN A 47 4.62 -2.14 9.35
N ASP A 48 5.00 -2.42 8.11
CA ASP A 48 5.96 -1.60 7.37
C ASP A 48 5.29 -0.83 6.23
N GLU A 49 5.56 0.48 6.14
CA GLU A 49 5.06 1.32 5.04
C GLU A 49 5.85 1.01 3.76
N ILE A 50 5.21 0.34 2.80
CA ILE A 50 5.81 0.05 1.49
C ILE A 50 5.90 1.34 0.65
N ALA A 51 4.81 2.09 0.62
CA ALA A 51 4.69 3.30 -0.18
C ALA A 51 3.62 4.24 0.38
N LYS A 52 3.78 5.54 0.09
CA LYS A 52 2.84 6.57 0.53
C LYS A 52 2.62 7.62 -0.55
N TYR A 53 1.37 8.05 -0.67
CA TYR A 53 0.96 9.13 -1.55
C TYR A 53 0.03 10.09 -0.80
N LYS A 54 0.21 11.39 -1.01
CA LYS A 54 -0.63 12.43 -0.42
C LYS A 54 -1.00 13.47 -1.47
N LYS A 55 -2.27 13.87 -1.48
CA LYS A 55 -2.76 14.92 -2.37
C LYS A 55 -3.90 15.70 -1.72
N CYS A 56 -3.95 16.99 -2.05
CA CYS A 56 -5.06 17.87 -1.71
C CYS A 56 -5.65 18.46 -3.00
N ASN A 57 -6.96 18.55 -3.04
CA ASN A 57 -7.74 19.12 -4.13
C ASN A 57 -8.41 20.42 -3.65
N GLY A 58 -8.35 21.46 -4.49
CA GLY A 58 -8.81 22.81 -4.15
C GLY A 58 -10.32 23.03 -4.42
N PRO A 59 -10.87 24.19 -4.00
CA PRO A 59 -12.31 24.46 -3.96
C PRO A 59 -12.99 24.68 -5.34
N ASN A 60 -12.28 24.43 -6.44
CA ASN A 60 -12.77 24.56 -7.81
C ASN A 60 -12.23 23.45 -8.72
N MET A 61 -11.84 22.31 -8.15
CA MET A 61 -11.61 21.14 -8.98
C MET A 61 -12.95 20.78 -9.60
N LEU A 62 -13.09 21.07 -10.90
CA LEU A 62 -14.29 20.76 -11.65
C LEU A 62 -14.64 19.28 -11.41
N LEU A 63 -15.91 18.99 -11.14
CA LEU A 63 -16.39 17.62 -10.88
C LEU A 63 -16.08 16.65 -12.04
N ASP A 64 -15.76 17.15 -13.22
CA ASP A 64 -15.30 16.38 -14.39
C ASP A 64 -13.86 15.85 -14.26
N LYS A 65 -13.06 16.36 -13.30
CA LYS A 65 -11.73 15.85 -12.95
C LYS A 65 -11.77 14.85 -11.80
N MET A 66 -12.97 14.40 -11.43
CA MET A 66 -13.17 13.30 -10.50
C MET A 66 -13.45 12.01 -11.27
N PRO A 67 -12.95 10.87 -10.79
CA PRO A 67 -12.19 10.69 -9.55
C PRO A 67 -10.71 11.13 -9.66
N THR A 68 -10.07 11.38 -8.51
CA THR A 68 -8.64 11.74 -8.45
C THR A 68 -7.76 10.49 -8.47
N GLU A 69 -6.85 10.39 -9.43
CA GLU A 69 -5.87 9.30 -9.48
C GLU A 69 -4.80 9.40 -8.39
N TYR A 70 -4.36 8.24 -7.90
CA TYR A 70 -3.11 8.04 -7.18
C TYR A 70 -2.25 7.00 -7.87
N LYS A 71 -0.92 7.14 -7.73
CA LYS A 71 0.06 6.13 -8.14
C LYS A 71 1.27 6.22 -7.22
N MET A 72 1.72 5.08 -6.72
CA MET A 72 2.88 4.98 -5.82
C MET A 72 3.59 3.64 -6.01
N SER A 73 4.84 3.57 -5.63
CA SER A 73 5.65 2.36 -5.73
C SER A 73 6.65 2.31 -4.59
N GLY A 74 7.02 1.10 -4.18
CA GLY A 74 8.01 0.83 -3.15
C GLY A 74 8.66 -0.52 -3.38
N SER A 75 9.59 -0.89 -2.53
CA SER A 75 10.24 -2.21 -2.54
C SER A 75 10.34 -2.75 -1.13
N GLN A 76 10.19 -4.06 -0.98
CA GLN A 76 10.44 -4.76 0.27
C GLN A 76 11.48 -5.86 0.04
N ASP A 77 12.41 -5.98 0.99
CA ASP A 77 13.53 -6.92 0.91
C ASP A 77 13.31 -8.17 1.78
N ASN A 78 12.32 -8.12 2.68
CA ASN A 78 12.02 -9.20 3.64
C ASN A 78 10.54 -9.12 4.08
N ASP A 79 9.91 -10.28 4.25
CA ASP A 79 8.54 -10.50 4.71
C ASP A 79 8.47 -10.87 6.21
N GLY A 80 9.32 -10.26 7.01
CA GLY A 80 9.39 -10.62 8.43
C GLY A 80 10.04 -11.98 8.70
N LEU A 81 9.52 -12.74 9.67
CA LEU A 81 10.19 -13.91 10.27
C LEU A 81 9.39 -15.22 10.19
N LEU A 82 8.13 -15.21 9.74
CA LEU A 82 7.17 -16.26 10.11
C LEU A 82 6.51 -17.01 8.95
N ASP A 83 6.41 -16.43 7.75
CA ASP A 83 5.98 -17.16 6.55
C ASP A 83 6.82 -16.83 5.30
N ASN A 84 6.25 -16.88 4.10
CA ASN A 84 6.94 -16.61 2.83
C ASN A 84 6.08 -15.68 1.95
N TYR A 85 5.28 -14.82 2.58
CA TYR A 85 4.32 -13.93 1.96
C TYR A 85 4.40 -12.55 2.59
N PHE A 86 4.20 -11.53 1.77
CA PHE A 86 3.92 -10.19 2.25
C PHE A 86 2.41 -10.03 2.42
N GLU A 87 1.94 -9.55 3.56
CA GLU A 87 0.53 -9.23 3.79
C GLU A 87 0.25 -7.77 3.38
N VAL A 88 -0.06 -7.56 2.09
CA VAL A 88 -0.18 -6.22 1.52
C VAL A 88 -1.60 -5.68 1.59
N GLY A 89 -1.79 -4.55 2.26
CA GLY A 89 -3.07 -3.82 2.32
C GLY A 89 -2.90 -2.30 2.23
N PHE A 90 -4.01 -1.56 2.36
CA PHE A 90 -4.00 -0.09 2.31
C PHE A 90 -4.60 0.55 3.54
N GLU A 91 -4.03 1.71 3.89
CA GLU A 91 -4.58 2.66 4.85
C GLU A 91 -4.82 4.00 4.16
N VAL A 92 -6.04 4.52 4.25
CA VAL A 92 -6.41 5.83 3.71
C VAL A 92 -6.88 6.73 4.84
N THR A 93 -6.27 7.90 4.98
CA THR A 93 -6.79 9.00 5.81
C THR A 93 -7.26 10.12 4.90
N HIS A 94 -8.46 10.65 5.11
CA HIS A 94 -9.00 11.74 4.29
C HIS A 94 -9.93 12.66 5.05
N ASN A 95 -10.28 13.81 4.46
CA ASN A 95 -11.26 14.73 5.04
C ASN A 95 -12.36 15.16 4.05
N CYS A 96 -12.70 14.29 3.08
CA CYS A 96 -13.70 14.55 2.04
C CYS A 96 -15.02 15.13 2.59
N THR A 97 -15.56 14.56 3.68
CA THR A 97 -16.83 14.96 4.30
C THR A 97 -16.71 16.18 5.24
N GLY A 98 -15.52 16.80 5.31
CA GLY A 98 -15.22 17.93 6.18
C GLY A 98 -14.59 17.56 7.53
N THR A 99 -14.60 16.28 7.89
CA THR A 99 -13.94 15.71 9.08
C THR A 99 -12.95 14.64 8.68
N GLU A 100 -11.89 14.43 9.47
CA GLU A 100 -10.92 13.37 9.22
C GLU A 100 -11.57 11.98 9.40
N GLN A 101 -11.33 11.09 8.44
CA GLN A 101 -11.85 9.72 8.40
C GLN A 101 -10.77 8.76 7.89
N TYR A 102 -11.00 7.48 8.14
CA TYR A 102 -10.03 6.41 7.95
C TYR A 102 -10.70 5.22 7.24
N ILE A 103 -10.00 4.65 6.26
CA ILE A 103 -10.35 3.42 5.56
C ILE A 103 -9.16 2.47 5.68
N TYR A 104 -9.44 1.23 6.06
CA TYR A 104 -8.47 0.13 6.12
C TYR A 104 -8.99 -0.99 5.23
N THR A 105 -8.13 -1.60 4.43
CA THR A 105 -8.51 -2.77 3.64
C THR A 105 -8.01 -4.05 4.29
N ASP A 106 -8.68 -5.16 4.00
CA ASP A 106 -8.05 -6.46 4.17
C ASP A 106 -6.76 -6.54 3.34
N TYR A 107 -5.83 -7.36 3.79
CA TYR A 107 -4.58 -7.62 3.09
C TYR A 107 -4.74 -8.75 2.06
N VAL A 108 -3.81 -8.82 1.11
CA VAL A 108 -3.59 -10.00 0.27
C VAL A 108 -2.20 -10.55 0.53
N GLU A 109 -2.06 -11.87 0.46
CA GLU A 109 -0.77 -12.55 0.59
C GLU A 109 -0.02 -12.53 -0.76
N VAL A 110 1.18 -11.95 -0.78
CA VAL A 110 2.04 -11.87 -1.98
C VAL A 110 3.30 -12.71 -1.76
N PRO A 111 3.56 -13.77 -2.53
CA PRO A 111 4.75 -14.60 -2.31
C PRO A 111 6.06 -13.82 -2.43
N VAL A 112 7.03 -14.04 -1.53
CA VAL A 112 8.34 -13.36 -1.53
C VAL A 112 9.15 -13.55 -2.81
N LYS A 113 8.94 -14.68 -3.50
CA LYS A 113 9.60 -14.98 -4.78
C LYS A 113 9.12 -14.08 -5.94
N GLU A 114 8.09 -13.27 -5.73
CA GLU A 114 7.57 -12.37 -6.75
C GLU A 114 8.54 -11.21 -6.94
N GLY A 115 9.13 -11.04 -8.13
CA GLY A 115 10.05 -9.92 -8.36
C GLY A 115 9.33 -8.57 -8.50
N VAL A 116 8.10 -8.59 -9.01
CA VAL A 116 7.27 -7.40 -9.24
C VAL A 116 5.80 -7.75 -8.96
N PHE A 117 5.16 -6.98 -8.09
CA PHE A 117 3.74 -7.08 -7.81
C PHE A 117 3.02 -5.76 -8.08
N SER A 118 1.78 -5.85 -8.57
CA SER A 118 0.95 -4.68 -8.84
C SER A 118 -0.46 -4.87 -8.30
N MET A 119 -0.99 -3.84 -7.63
CA MET A 119 -2.37 -3.85 -7.14
C MET A 119 -3.04 -2.50 -7.39
N SER A 120 -4.23 -2.54 -8.00
CA SER A 120 -5.09 -1.37 -8.16
C SER A 120 -6.24 -1.41 -7.16
N LYS A 121 -6.55 -0.28 -6.51
CA LYS A 121 -7.70 -0.18 -5.60
C LYS A 121 -8.37 1.19 -5.67
N ASN A 122 -9.68 1.20 -5.72
CA ASN A 122 -10.46 2.43 -5.83
C ASN A 122 -11.21 2.68 -4.51
N PHE A 123 -11.40 3.94 -4.14
CA PHE A 123 -12.02 4.33 -2.86
C PHE A 123 -13.10 5.39 -3.09
N ASP A 124 -14.26 5.20 -2.46
CA ASP A 124 -15.30 6.21 -2.36
C ASP A 124 -15.19 6.89 -0.99
N LEU A 125 -14.52 8.04 -0.98
CA LEU A 125 -14.29 8.83 0.23
C LEU A 125 -15.56 9.52 0.74
N ASN A 126 -16.64 9.53 -0.06
CA ASN A 126 -17.95 9.98 0.41
C ASN A 126 -18.62 8.89 1.26
N ALA A 127 -18.48 7.63 0.85
CA ALA A 127 -18.98 6.48 1.57
C ALA A 127 -18.04 6.01 2.69
N ASN A 128 -16.80 6.50 2.71
CA ASN A 128 -15.71 6.03 3.57
C ASN A 128 -15.47 4.52 3.40
N ASP A 129 -15.39 4.07 2.14
CA ASP A 129 -15.29 2.64 1.81
C ASP A 129 -14.48 2.41 0.52
N VAL A 130 -14.06 1.16 0.31
CA VAL A 130 -13.52 0.67 -0.95
C VAL A 130 -14.63 0.62 -1.99
N MET A 131 -14.34 1.05 -3.22
CA MET A 131 -15.30 0.92 -4.32
C MET A 131 -15.45 -0.54 -4.74
N PRO A 132 -16.68 -1.02 -5.00
CA PRO A 132 -16.92 -2.35 -5.53
C PRO A 132 -16.34 -2.54 -6.94
#